data_AF-A0A0B0CVC1-F1
#
_entry.id   AF-A0A0B0CVC1-F1
#
_cell.length_a   1.000
_cell.length_b   1.000
_cell.length_c   1.000
_cell.angle_alpha   90.00
_cell.angle_beta   90.00
_cell.angle_gamma   90.00
#
_symmetry.space_group_name_H-M   'P 1'
#
loop_
_entity.id
_entity.type
_entity.pdbx_description
1 polymer ?
#
loop_
_entity_poly.entity_id
_entity_poly.type
_entity_poly.pdbx_seq_one_letter_code
_entity_poly.pdbx_strand_id
1 'polypeptide(L)'
;AGTVTKQINNIANLPQQLKETAKQAEQKIEQKDMGMLSTDALSRKVNSFFGDFIQTISDNISQVVSAAAGATTVLIIVPVVLFFLLKDGHRLIPFLKQAFPRRFKQEGVNLLRDVDKTLAAYLIGQVTVAFVDGVLAYIGFLLIGLDYALVLSMFIVVTAIIPFFGPIIGTIPAL
;
A
#
# COMPACT_ATOMS: atom_id res chain seq x y z
N ALA A 1 15.44 -19.72 0.49
CA ALA A 1 15.57 -20.01 -0.96
C ALA A 1 14.50 -20.98 -1.53
N GLY A 2 13.43 -21.34 -0.78
CA GLY A 2 12.51 -22.42 -1.20
C GLY A 2 11.19 -21.99 -1.87
N THR A 3 10.77 -20.73 -1.74
CA THR A 3 9.42 -20.28 -2.18
C THR A 3 9.42 -19.73 -3.61
N VAL A 4 10.44 -18.94 -3.97
CA VAL A 4 10.58 -18.38 -5.33
C VAL A 4 10.87 -19.47 -6.35
N THR A 5 11.74 -20.44 -6.03
CA THR A 5 12.00 -21.61 -6.89
C THR A 5 10.75 -22.49 -7.07
N LYS A 6 9.89 -22.59 -6.05
CA LYS A 6 8.59 -23.28 -6.17
C LYS A 6 7.60 -22.52 -7.06
N GLN A 7 7.52 -21.19 -6.94
CA GLN A 7 6.67 -20.36 -7.80
C GLN A 7 7.13 -20.41 -9.26
N ILE A 8 8.44 -20.31 -9.51
CA ILE A 8 9.03 -20.42 -10.85
C ILE A 8 8.79 -21.82 -11.44
N ASN A 9 8.96 -22.89 -10.64
CA ASN A 9 8.68 -24.24 -11.11
C ASN A 9 7.19 -24.49 -11.37
N ASN A 10 6.28 -23.91 -10.59
CA ASN A 10 4.85 -24.01 -10.88
C ASN A 10 4.48 -23.31 -12.19
N ILE A 11 5.01 -22.11 -12.43
CA ILE A 11 4.78 -21.36 -13.68
C ILE A 11 5.45 -22.03 -14.89
N ALA A 12 6.65 -22.59 -14.72
CA ALA A 12 7.34 -23.33 -15.76
C ALA A 12 6.61 -24.63 -16.15
N ASN A 13 5.89 -25.24 -15.21
CA ASN A 13 5.14 -26.47 -15.42
C ASN A 13 3.66 -26.24 -15.78
N LEU A 14 3.17 -24.99 -15.76
CA LEU A 14 1.80 -24.63 -16.19
C LEU A 14 1.46 -25.18 -17.60
N PRO A 15 2.33 -25.09 -18.62
CA PRO A 15 2.06 -25.65 -19.94
C PRO A 15 1.92 -27.19 -19.93
N GLN A 16 2.66 -27.87 -19.06
CA GLN A 16 2.58 -29.32 -18.92
C GLN A 16 1.32 -29.74 -18.15
N GLN A 17 0.96 -29.03 -17.08
CA GLN A 17 -0.28 -29.27 -16.34
C GLN A 17 -1.52 -29.00 -17.20
N LEU A 18 -1.48 -27.98 -18.07
CA LEU A 18 -2.53 -27.72 -19.05
C LEU A 18 -2.64 -28.86 -20.08
N LYS A 19 -1.52 -29.40 -20.56
CA LYS A 19 -1.50 -30.56 -21.47
C LYS A 19 -1.98 -31.85 -20.81
N GLU A 20 -1.61 -32.11 -19.56
CA GLU A 20 -2.05 -33.29 -18.82
C GLU A 20 -3.53 -33.20 -18.45
N THR A 21 -4.01 -32.02 -18.04
CA THR A 21 -5.44 -31.79 -17.77
C THR A 21 -6.26 -31.90 -19.06
N ALA A 22 -5.75 -31.39 -20.19
CA ALA A 22 -6.38 -31.55 -21.50
C ALA A 22 -6.41 -33.03 -21.92
N LYS A 23 -5.32 -33.79 -21.75
CA LYS A 23 -5.29 -35.24 -22.02
C LYS A 23 -6.20 -36.05 -21.11
N GLN A 24 -6.29 -35.69 -19.83
CA GLN A 24 -7.23 -36.33 -18.89
C GLN A 24 -8.68 -35.99 -19.23
N ALA A 25 -8.94 -34.79 -19.76
CA ALA A 25 -10.23 -34.44 -20.32
C ALA A 25 -10.51 -35.28 -21.57
N GLU A 26 -9.58 -35.36 -22.53
CA GLU A 26 -9.69 -36.17 -23.75
C GLU A 26 -9.92 -37.66 -23.44
N GLN A 27 -9.19 -38.26 -22.49
CA GLN A 27 -9.37 -39.67 -22.11
C GLN A 27 -10.69 -39.93 -21.39
N LYS A 28 -11.20 -38.97 -20.61
CA LYS A 28 -12.56 -39.05 -20.02
C LYS A 28 -13.66 -38.81 -21.05
N ILE A 29 -13.34 -38.15 -22.16
CA ILE A 29 -14.23 -37.89 -23.30
C ILE A 29 -14.32 -39.12 -24.22
N GLU A 30 -13.24 -39.88 -24.37
CA GLU A 30 -13.16 -41.02 -25.30
C GLU A 30 -13.86 -42.29 -24.78
N GLN A 31 -14.00 -42.45 -23.46
CA GLN A 31 -14.55 -43.68 -22.85
C GLN A 31 -16.04 -43.60 -22.47
N LYS A 32 -16.73 -42.47 -22.73
CA LYS A 32 -18.16 -42.34 -22.42
C LYS A 32 -18.87 -41.51 -23.49
N ASP A 33 -19.79 -42.18 -24.17
CA ASP A 33 -20.82 -41.69 -25.09
C ASP A 33 -20.95 -40.15 -25.13
N MET A 34 -20.35 -39.54 -26.16
CA MET A 34 -20.38 -38.09 -26.44
C MET A 34 -21.75 -37.62 -26.96
N GLY A 35 -22.85 -38.17 -26.44
CA GLY A 35 -24.19 -37.59 -26.55
C GLY A 35 -24.51 -36.60 -25.42
N MET A 36 -23.66 -36.51 -24.39
CA MET A 36 -23.95 -35.76 -23.18
C MET A 36 -22.70 -35.14 -22.52
N LEU A 37 -21.77 -34.61 -23.32
CA LEU A 37 -21.17 -33.33 -22.92
C LEU A 37 -22.31 -32.31 -23.00
N SER A 38 -23.22 -32.35 -22.04
CA SER A 38 -24.39 -31.49 -22.04
C SER A 38 -23.88 -30.09 -22.29
N THR A 39 -24.28 -29.50 -23.41
CA THR A 39 -24.14 -28.07 -23.67
C THR A 39 -24.58 -27.30 -22.43
N ASP A 40 -25.51 -27.83 -21.65
CA ASP A 40 -25.91 -27.34 -20.33
C ASP A 40 -24.82 -27.43 -19.24
N ALA A 41 -24.04 -28.51 -19.15
CA ALA A 41 -22.96 -28.64 -18.16
C ALA A 41 -21.76 -27.75 -18.50
N LEU A 42 -21.42 -27.67 -19.79
CA LEU A 42 -20.40 -26.73 -20.28
C LEU A 42 -20.87 -25.28 -20.10
N SER A 43 -22.11 -24.96 -20.45
CA SER A 43 -22.69 -23.62 -20.27
C SER A 43 -22.78 -23.26 -18.79
N ARG A 44 -23.15 -24.18 -17.89
CA ARG A 44 -23.15 -23.92 -16.44
C ARG A 44 -21.76 -23.65 -15.90
N LYS A 45 -20.74 -24.38 -16.35
CA LYS A 45 -19.36 -24.16 -15.91
C LYS A 45 -18.80 -22.85 -16.48
N VAL A 46 -19.05 -22.54 -17.75
CA VAL A 46 -18.68 -21.23 -18.32
C VAL A 46 -19.38 -20.12 -17.55
N ASN A 47 -20.70 -20.20 -17.36
CA ASN A 47 -21.46 -19.18 -16.64
C ASN A 47 -21.04 -19.04 -15.17
N SER A 48 -20.68 -20.12 -14.48
CA SER A 48 -20.18 -20.05 -13.11
C SER A 48 -18.79 -19.44 -13.04
N PHE A 49 -17.87 -19.78 -13.94
CA PHE A 49 -16.55 -19.14 -14.02
C PHE A 49 -16.65 -17.65 -14.36
N PHE A 50 -17.53 -17.27 -15.29
CA PHE A 50 -17.80 -15.87 -15.61
C PHE A 50 -18.45 -15.15 -14.42
N GLY A 51 -19.40 -15.80 -13.73
CA GLY A 51 -20.01 -15.27 -12.50
C GLY A 51 -18.98 -15.05 -11.40
N ASP A 52 -18.13 -16.04 -11.11
CA ASP A 52 -17.10 -15.98 -10.08
C ASP A 52 -16.01 -14.95 -10.42
N PHE A 53 -15.65 -14.83 -11.69
CA PHE A 53 -14.69 -13.81 -12.16
C PHE A 53 -15.27 -12.40 -12.02
N ILE A 54 -16.51 -12.18 -12.46
CA ILE A 54 -17.17 -10.88 -12.31
C ILE A 54 -17.37 -10.53 -10.83
N GLN A 55 -17.73 -11.50 -10.00
CA GLN A 55 -17.88 -11.30 -8.57
C GLN A 55 -16.53 -10.94 -7.92
N THR A 56 -15.46 -11.67 -8.24
CA THR A 56 -14.11 -11.39 -7.74
C THR A 56 -13.64 -9.99 -8.13
N ILE A 57 -13.85 -9.59 -9.39
CA ILE A 57 -13.49 -8.25 -9.87
C ILE A 57 -14.35 -7.19 -9.17
N SER A 58 -15.66 -7.40 -9.04
CA SER A 58 -16.57 -6.50 -8.34
C SER A 58 -16.18 -6.33 -6.87
N ASP A 59 -15.84 -7.41 -6.18
CA ASP A 59 -15.45 -7.38 -4.77
C ASP A 59 -14.13 -6.64 -4.58
N ASN A 60 -13.14 -6.88 -5.44
CA ASN A 60 -11.87 -6.15 -5.40
C ASN A 60 -12.05 -4.65 -5.73
N ILE A 61 -12.88 -4.31 -6.73
CA ILE A 61 -13.17 -2.91 -7.06
C ILE A 61 -13.90 -2.23 -5.90
N SER A 62 -14.89 -2.88 -5.31
CA SER A 62 -15.61 -2.36 -4.14
C SER A 62 -14.68 -2.14 -2.94
N GLN A 63 -13.75 -3.06 -2.70
CA GLN A 63 -12.71 -2.91 -1.67
C GLN A 63 -11.78 -1.73 -1.96
N VAL A 64 -11.31 -1.56 -3.20
CA VAL A 64 -10.47 -0.42 -3.58
C VAL A 64 -11.22 0.90 -3.46
N VAL A 65 -12.48 0.95 -3.91
CA VAL A 65 -13.31 2.17 -3.84
C VAL A 65 -13.62 2.53 -2.39
N SER A 66 -13.97 1.56 -1.55
CA SER A 66 -14.20 1.80 -0.12
C SER A 66 -12.93 2.21 0.62
N ALA A 67 -11.79 1.59 0.32
CA ALA A 67 -10.49 2.01 0.84
C ALA A 67 -10.12 3.43 0.39
N ALA A 68 -10.35 3.77 -0.87
CA ALA A 68 -10.11 5.11 -1.41
C ALA A 68 -11.04 6.15 -0.76
N ALA A 69 -12.31 5.83 -0.53
CA ALA A 69 -13.25 6.70 0.18
C ALA A 69 -12.83 6.92 1.64
N GLY A 70 -12.38 5.85 2.33
CA GLY A 70 -11.83 5.93 3.68
C GLY A 70 -10.56 6.78 3.74
N ALA A 71 -9.61 6.54 2.82
CA ALA A 71 -8.39 7.31 2.72
C ALA A 71 -8.66 8.80 2.40
N THR A 72 -9.60 9.09 1.51
CA THR A 72 -10.04 10.46 1.18
C THR A 72 -10.60 11.17 2.41
N THR A 73 -11.43 10.47 3.19
CA THR A 73 -11.99 11.00 4.44
C THR A 73 -10.87 11.37 5.42
N VAL A 74 -9.88 10.47 5.61
CA VAL A 74 -8.72 10.72 6.47
C VAL A 74 -7.88 11.89 5.92
N LEU A 75 -7.63 11.93 4.61
CA LEU A 75 -6.87 12.99 3.94
C LEU A 75 -7.53 14.36 4.05
N ILE A 76 -8.83 14.44 4.29
CA ILE A 76 -9.54 15.72 4.51
C ILE A 76 -9.57 16.06 6.00
N ILE A 77 -9.98 15.11 6.85
CA ILE A 77 -10.17 15.36 8.28
C ILE A 77 -8.83 15.64 8.96
N VAL A 78 -7.79 14.86 8.66
CA VAL A 78 -6.50 14.97 9.32
C VAL A 78 -5.90 16.36 9.11
N PRO A 79 -5.73 16.90 7.89
CA PRO A 79 -5.19 18.25 7.72
C PRO A 79 -6.03 19.34 8.36
N VAL A 80 -7.37 19.21 8.38
CA VAL A 80 -8.23 20.18 9.07
C VAL A 80 -7.95 20.17 10.57
N VAL A 81 -7.97 19.00 11.20
CA VAL A 81 -7.65 18.85 12.63
C VAL A 81 -6.22 19.31 12.92
N LEU A 82 -5.27 18.92 12.08
CA LEU A 82 -3.86 19.29 12.22
C LEU A 82 -3.68 20.80 12.10
N PHE A 83 -4.37 21.45 11.18
CA PHE A 83 -4.36 22.90 11.04
C PHE A 83 -4.85 23.59 12.32
N PHE A 84 -5.95 23.14 12.91
CA PHE A 84 -6.44 23.68 14.19
C PHE A 84 -5.45 23.40 15.33
N LEU A 85 -4.88 22.20 15.41
CA LEU A 85 -3.88 21.85 16.42
C LEU A 85 -2.59 22.67 16.30
N LEU A 86 -2.14 22.96 15.07
CA LEU A 86 -0.96 23.79 14.83
C LEU A 86 -1.26 25.27 15.08
N LYS A 87 -2.40 25.79 14.62
CA LYS A 87 -2.85 27.16 14.86
C LYS A 87 -2.96 27.45 16.36
N ASP A 88 -3.58 26.54 17.11
CA ASP A 88 -3.77 26.65 18.55
C ASP A 88 -2.67 25.96 19.36
N GLY A 89 -1.55 25.60 18.74
CA GLY A 89 -0.46 24.84 19.37
C GLY A 89 0.12 25.53 20.61
N HIS A 90 0.17 26.86 20.62
CA HIS A 90 0.55 27.66 21.78
C HIS A 90 -0.33 27.44 23.03
N ARG A 91 -1.59 26.99 22.84
CA ARG A 91 -2.53 26.65 23.91
C ARG A 91 -2.45 25.20 24.35
N LEU A 92 -1.79 24.34 23.57
CA LEU A 92 -1.66 22.90 23.85
C LEU A 92 -0.88 22.63 25.15
N ILE A 93 0.30 23.25 25.33
CA ILE A 93 1.11 23.06 26.53
C ILE A 93 0.37 23.56 27.80
N PRO A 94 -0.24 24.76 27.83
CA PRO A 94 -1.08 25.19 28.95
C PRO A 94 -2.27 24.27 29.24
N PHE A 95 -2.90 23.70 28.22
CA PHE A 95 -3.99 22.74 28.37
C PHE A 95 -3.49 21.44 29.01
N LEU A 96 -2.43 20.85 28.47
CA LEU A 96 -1.82 19.62 28.99
C LEU A 96 -1.22 19.82 30.39
N LYS A 97 -0.76 21.03 30.73
CA LYS A 97 -0.30 21.37 32.09
C LYS A 97 -1.37 21.09 33.15
N GLN A 98 -2.65 21.19 32.82
CA GLN A 98 -3.74 20.94 33.77
C GLN A 98 -3.90 19.46 34.11
N ALA A 99 -3.45 18.55 33.23
CA ALA A 99 -3.50 17.11 33.44
C ALA A 99 -2.44 16.61 34.44
N PHE A 100 -1.37 17.39 34.70
CA PHE A 100 -0.31 16.99 35.62
C PHE A 100 -0.64 17.28 37.10
N PRO A 101 -0.32 16.34 38.02
CA PRO A 101 -0.39 16.59 39.46
C PRO A 101 0.49 17.78 39.88
N ARG A 102 0.08 18.53 40.92
CA ARG A 102 0.80 19.74 41.38
C ARG A 102 2.30 19.49 41.62
N ARG A 103 2.68 18.31 42.12
CA ARG A 103 4.06 17.93 42.42
C ARG A 103 4.96 17.85 41.18
N PHE A 104 4.42 17.45 40.02
CA PHE A 104 5.20 17.21 38.79
C PHE A 104 4.88 18.22 37.68
N LYS A 105 4.14 19.29 38.01
CA LYS A 105 3.63 20.24 37.01
C LYS A 105 4.74 20.92 36.22
N GLN A 106 5.84 21.28 36.89
CA GLN A 106 6.96 21.96 36.23
C GLN A 106 7.79 21.01 35.37
N GLU A 107 8.08 19.81 35.89
CA GLU A 107 8.78 18.75 35.15
C GLU A 107 8.00 18.33 33.89
N GLY A 108 6.68 18.12 34.01
CA GLY A 108 5.82 17.77 32.88
C GLY A 108 5.79 18.87 31.80
N VAL A 109 5.77 20.14 32.18
CA VAL A 109 5.83 21.26 31.21
C VAL A 109 7.18 21.34 30.52
N ASN A 110 8.28 21.09 31.25
CA ASN A 110 9.61 21.08 30.66
C ASN A 110 9.74 19.93 29.65
N LEU A 111 9.26 18.73 30.00
CA LEU A 111 9.22 17.58 29.10
C LEU A 111 8.43 17.88 27.83
N LEU A 112 7.25 18.50 27.94
CA LEU A 112 6.46 18.88 26.76
C LEU A 112 7.20 19.86 25.83
N ARG A 113 7.98 20.78 26.40
CA ARG A 113 8.82 21.70 25.61
C ARG A 113 9.99 20.98 24.95
N ASP A 114 10.58 19.99 25.61
CA ASP A 114 11.65 19.19 25.03
C ASP A 114 11.13 18.31 23.89
N VAL A 115 9.93 17.75 24.03
CA VAL A 115 9.22 17.04 22.96
C VAL A 115 8.96 17.95 21.77
N ASP A 116 8.43 19.16 22.00
CA ASP A 116 8.19 20.15 20.94
C ASP A 116 9.47 20.48 20.15
N LYS A 117 10.57 20.77 20.84
CA LYS A 117 11.88 21.01 20.21
C LYS A 117 12.40 19.80 19.43
N THR A 118 12.25 18.60 20.00
CA THR A 118 12.71 17.36 19.38
C THR A 118 11.91 17.05 18.12
N LEU A 119 10.58 17.24 18.16
CA LEU A 119 9.72 17.08 16.99
C LEU A 119 10.03 18.11 15.91
N ALA A 120 10.26 19.37 16.27
CA ALA A 120 10.68 20.40 15.33
C ALA A 120 12.01 20.04 14.64
N ALA A 121 13.01 19.61 15.42
CA ALA A 121 14.30 19.16 14.88
C ALA A 121 14.14 17.92 13.97
N TYR A 122 13.28 16.97 14.34
CA TYR A 122 12.98 15.80 13.53
C TYR A 122 12.33 16.17 12.19
N LEU A 123 11.32 17.04 12.19
CA LEU A 123 10.65 17.47 10.96
C LEU A 123 11.61 18.21 10.01
N ILE A 124 12.47 19.08 10.56
CA ILE A 124 13.51 19.77 9.77
C ILE A 124 14.50 18.75 9.21
N GLY A 125 14.92 17.77 10.02
CA GLY A 125 15.76 16.66 9.58
C GLY A 125 15.11 15.85 8.45
N GLN A 126 13.83 15.52 8.56
CA GLN A 126 13.09 14.75 7.56
C GLN A 126 12.99 15.49 6.22
N VAL A 127 12.70 16.80 6.25
CA VAL A 127 12.70 17.62 5.02
C VAL A 127 14.09 17.68 4.39
N THR A 128 15.14 17.76 5.21
CA THR A 128 16.53 17.74 4.74
C THR A 128 16.88 16.41 4.08
N VAL A 129 16.51 15.28 4.70
CA VAL A 129 16.71 13.94 4.13
C VAL A 129 15.97 13.79 2.81
N ALA A 130 14.68 14.15 2.77
CA ALA A 130 13.87 14.08 1.54
C ALA A 130 14.45 14.93 0.41
N PHE A 131 15.01 16.10 0.72
CA PHE A 131 15.68 16.95 -0.25
C PHE A 131 16.96 16.30 -0.80
N VAL A 132 17.81 15.75 0.08
CA VAL A 132 19.03 15.03 -0.34
C VAL A 132 18.69 13.83 -1.21
N ASP A 133 17.69 13.03 -0.82
CA ASP A 133 17.21 11.88 -1.60
C ASP A 133 16.71 12.31 -2.99
N GLY A 134 15.98 13.42 -3.07
CA GLY A 134 15.55 14.00 -4.35
C GLY A 134 16.71 14.39 -5.26
N VAL A 135 17.72 15.07 -4.72
CA VAL A 135 18.91 15.48 -5.48
C VAL A 135 19.70 14.25 -5.96
N LEU A 136 19.91 13.27 -5.09
CA LEU A 136 20.61 12.04 -5.44
C LEU A 136 19.85 11.24 -6.50
N ALA A 137 18.52 11.12 -6.37
CA ALA A 137 17.68 10.47 -7.35
C ALA A 137 17.69 11.20 -8.69
N TYR A 138 17.63 12.54 -8.70
CA TYR A 138 17.72 13.34 -9.92
C TYR A 138 19.03 13.09 -10.66
N ILE A 139 20.17 13.17 -9.96
CA ILE A 139 21.49 12.86 -10.54
C ILE A 139 21.52 11.42 -11.06
N GLY A 140 21.03 10.45 -10.28
CA GLY A 140 20.95 9.05 -10.69
C GLY A 140 20.14 8.85 -11.98
N PHE A 141 18.97 9.49 -12.09
CA PHE A 141 18.12 9.42 -13.28
C PHE A 141 18.74 10.09 -14.49
N LEU A 142 19.47 11.20 -14.32
CA LEU A 142 20.23 11.83 -15.40
C LEU A 142 21.34 10.90 -15.92
N LEU A 143 22.05 10.22 -15.02
CA LEU A 143 23.13 9.28 -15.40
C LEU A 143 22.61 8.09 -16.22
N ILE A 144 21.38 7.64 -15.97
CA ILE A 144 20.72 6.55 -16.70
C ILE A 144 20.09 7.05 -18.02
N GLY A 145 20.01 8.37 -18.23
CA GLY A 145 19.41 8.97 -19.42
C GLY A 145 17.89 8.93 -19.40
N LEU A 146 17.26 9.05 -18.23
CA LEU A 146 15.81 9.00 -18.09
C LEU A 146 15.17 10.35 -18.43
N ASP A 147 14.28 10.38 -19.43
CA ASP A 147 13.62 11.61 -19.92
C ASP A 147 12.85 12.38 -18.83
N TYR A 148 12.29 11.67 -17.84
CA TYR A 148 11.47 12.23 -16.77
C TYR A 148 12.22 12.38 -15.44
N ALA A 149 13.56 12.45 -15.46
CA ALA A 149 14.40 12.53 -14.26
C ALA A 149 13.91 13.57 -13.23
N LEU A 150 13.63 14.80 -13.68
CA LEU A 150 13.20 15.89 -12.81
C LEU A 150 11.85 15.58 -12.15
N VAL A 151 10.85 15.20 -12.95
CA VAL A 151 9.50 14.92 -12.46
C VAL A 151 9.53 13.76 -11.46
N LEU A 152 10.26 12.70 -11.78
CA LEU A 152 10.34 11.50 -10.95
C LEU A 152 11.07 11.76 -9.63
N SER A 153 12.15 12.55 -9.65
CA SER A 153 12.83 12.99 -8.43
C SER A 153 11.95 13.87 -7.53
N MET A 154 11.08 14.70 -8.12
CA MET A 154 10.14 15.53 -7.35
C MET A 154 9.09 14.68 -6.64
N PHE A 155 8.61 13.63 -7.29
CA PHE A 155 7.76 12.61 -6.66
C PHE A 155 8.47 11.95 -5.47
N ILE A 156 9.75 11.62 -5.60
CA ILE A 156 10.54 11.05 -4.50
C ILE A 156 10.59 12.03 -3.32
N VAL A 157 10.90 13.31 -3.54
CA VAL A 157 10.91 14.31 -2.45
C VAL A 157 9.54 14.38 -1.74
N VAL A 158 8.44 14.48 -2.49
CA VAL A 158 7.09 14.59 -1.91
C VAL A 158 6.73 13.35 -1.09
N THR A 159 7.04 12.16 -1.60
CA THR A 159 6.75 10.89 -0.91
C THR A 159 7.67 10.66 0.29
N ALA A 160 8.92 11.10 0.23
CA ALA A 160 9.91 10.96 1.30
C ALA A 160 9.67 11.93 2.48
N ILE A 161 8.96 13.04 2.28
CA ILE A 161 8.57 13.96 3.36
C ILE A 161 7.65 13.27 4.39
N ILE A 162 6.84 12.29 3.98
CA ILE A 162 5.92 11.59 4.88
C ILE A 162 6.68 10.47 5.61
N PRO A 163 6.97 10.61 6.91
CA PRO A 163 7.66 9.56 7.65
C PRO A 163 6.79 8.31 7.74
N PHE A 164 7.44 7.14 7.81
CA PHE A 164 6.81 5.81 7.84
C PHE A 164 6.11 5.34 6.56
N PHE A 165 5.98 6.18 5.53
CA PHE A 165 5.32 5.79 4.26
C PHE A 165 6.04 4.62 3.58
N GLY A 166 7.37 4.67 3.52
CA GLY A 166 8.23 3.59 2.98
C GLY A 166 8.05 2.26 3.72
N PRO A 167 8.26 2.19 5.05
CA PRO A 167 8.00 0.99 5.85
C PRO A 167 6.57 0.44 5.70
N ILE A 168 5.54 1.29 5.70
CA ILE A 168 4.14 0.86 5.56
C ILE A 168 3.92 0.20 4.20
N ILE A 169 4.32 0.85 3.10
CA ILE A 169 4.17 0.27 1.76
C ILE A 169 4.99 -1.02 1.62
N GLY A 170 6.20 -1.05 2.18
CA GLY A 170 7.05 -2.24 2.18
C GLY A 170 6.44 -3.44 2.92
N THR A 171 5.54 -3.20 3.88
CA THR A 171 4.81 -4.28 4.58
C THR A 171 3.59 -4.81 3.81
N ILE A 172 3.03 -4.07 2.85
CA ILE A 172 1.82 -4.49 2.11
C ILE A 172 2.01 -5.85 1.41
N PRO A 173 3.12 -6.13 0.69
CA PRO A 173 3.31 -7.44 0.06
C PRO A 173 3.55 -8.59 1.05
N ALA A 174 3.80 -8.28 2.32
CA ALA A 174 4.04 -9.27 3.38
C ALA A 174 2.78 -9.63 4.17
N LEU A 175 1.70 -8.85 4.03
CA LEU A 175 0.38 -9.10 4.62
C LEU A 175 -0.54 -9.80 3.62
#